data_AF-A0A7K0N5F1-F1
#
_entry.id   AF-A0A7K0N5F1-F1
#
_cell.length_a   1.000
_cell.length_b   1.000
_cell.length_c   1.000
_cell.angle_alpha   90.00
_cell.angle_beta   90.00
_cell.angle_gamma   90.00
#
_symmetry.space_group_name_H-M   'P 1'
#
loop_
_entity.id
_entity.type
_entity.pdbx_description
1 polymer ?
#
loop_
_entity_poly.entity_id
_entity_poly.type
_entity_poly.pdbx_seq_one_letter_code
_entity_poly.pdbx_strand_id
1 'polypeptide(L)' 'TEGGVTILAESAEFESEIDADAAKADSASDDPRTSARGRARLRALGQLD' A
#
# COMPACT_ATOMS: atom_id res chain seq x y z
N THR A 1 15.21 -22.23 -11.83
CA THR A 1 15.55 -21.00 -12.57
C THR A 1 16.19 -20.04 -11.60
N GLU A 2 17.43 -19.62 -11.86
CA GLU A 2 18.19 -18.70 -10.99
C GLU A 2 17.81 -17.22 -11.18
N GLY A 3 16.74 -16.94 -11.92
CA GLY A 3 16.23 -15.57 -12.11
C GLY A 3 15.27 -15.19 -10.99
N GLY A 4 15.75 -14.44 -10.01
CA GLY A 4 14.90 -13.78 -9.00
C GLY A 4 14.20 -12.54 -9.57
N VAL A 5 13.12 -12.12 -8.91
CA VAL A 5 12.46 -10.84 -9.19
C VAL A 5 12.88 -9.84 -8.12
N THR A 6 13.43 -8.71 -8.54
CA THR A 6 13.79 -7.61 -7.66
C THR A 6 12.82 -6.46 -7.84
N ILE A 7 12.20 -6.01 -6.74
CA ILE A 7 11.38 -4.81 -6.71
C ILE A 7 12.10 -3.78 -5.84
N LEU A 8 12.34 -2.60 -6.39
CA LEU A 8 12.91 -1.46 -5.66
C LEU A 8 11.78 -0.48 -5.38
N ALA A 9 11.52 -0.24 -4.10
CA ALA A 9 10.54 0.72 -3.63
C ALA A 9 11.20 1.69 -2.65
N GLU A 10 10.77 2.95 -2.68
CA GLU A 10 11.20 3.94 -1.67
C GLU A 10 10.69 3.56 -0.28
N SER A 11 9.46 3.05 -0.21
CA SER A 11 8.89 2.46 1.00
C SER A 11 7.93 1.33 0.63
N ALA A 12 7.93 0.25 1.41
CA ALA A 12 6.96 -0.84 1.34
C ALA A 12 6.63 -1.32 2.74
N GLU A 13 5.44 -1.87 2.92
CA GLU A 13 4.91 -2.37 4.19
C GLU A 13 4.35 -3.77 3.94
N PHE A 14 4.64 -4.72 4.82
CA PHE A 14 3.97 -6.02 4.81
C PHE A 14 2.51 -5.87 5.26
N GLU A 15 1.66 -6.81 4.88
CA GLU A 15 0.24 -6.82 5.30
C GLU A 15 0.09 -6.66 6.82
N SER A 16 0.93 -7.35 7.60
CA SER A 16 0.92 -7.31 9.07
C SER A 16 1.37 -5.98 9.68
N GLU A 17 2.00 -5.10 8.90
CA GLU A 17 2.50 -3.79 9.35
C GLU A 17 1.49 -2.66 9.06
N ILE A 18 0.47 -2.94 8.24
CA ILE A 18 -0.49 -1.93 7.79
C ILE A 18 -1.51 -1.61 8.88
N ASP A 19 -1.61 -0.33 9.24
CA ASP A 19 -2.75 0.22 9.96
C ASP A 19 -3.92 0.44 8.99
N ALA A 20 -4.96 -0.39 9.13
CA ALA A 20 -6.14 -0.37 8.27
C ALA A 20 -6.96 0.93 8.38
N ASP A 21 -7.02 1.54 9.57
CA ASP A 21 -7.81 2.74 9.79
C ASP A 21 -7.09 3.97 9.23
N ALA A 22 -5.77 4.06 9.44
CA ALA A 22 -4.95 5.07 8.77
C ALA A 22 -4.99 4.93 7.24
N ALA A 23 -4.95 3.70 6.71
CA ALA A 23 -5.03 3.46 5.28
C ALA A 23 -6.37 3.94 4.66
N LYS A 24 -7.49 3.76 5.37
CA LYS A 24 -8.80 4.30 4.97
C LYS A 24 -8.79 5.82 4.95
N ALA A 25 -8.28 6.46 6.00
CA ALA A 25 -8.19 7.92 6.06
C ALA A 25 -7.31 8.48 4.92
N ASP A 26 -6.13 7.89 4.72
CA ASP A 26 -5.22 8.28 3.65
C ASP A 26 -5.86 8.11 2.27
N SER A 27 -6.61 7.03 2.04
CA SER A 27 -7.24 6.74 0.74
C SER A 27 -8.25 7.82 0.29
N ALA A 28 -8.83 8.55 1.25
CA ALA A 28 -9.77 9.64 1.02
C ALA A 28 -9.11 11.03 0.95
N SER A 29 -7.79 11.11 1.05
CA SER A 29 -7.05 12.37 0.97
C SER A 29 -7.18 13.03 -0.40
N ASP A 30 -7.25 14.37 -0.41
CA ASP A 30 -7.17 15.16 -1.64
C ASP A 30 -5.75 15.22 -2.22
N ASP A 31 -4.72 14.86 -1.44
CA ASP A 31 -3.36 14.72 -1.95
C ASP A 31 -3.26 13.43 -2.80
N PRO A 32 -2.87 13.52 -4.09
CA PRO A 32 -2.82 12.36 -4.97
C PRO A 32 -1.85 11.26 -4.51
N ARG A 33 -0.74 11.62 -3.87
CA ARG A 33 0.29 10.66 -3.41
C ARG A 33 -0.18 9.94 -2.16
N THR A 34 -0.72 10.69 -1.20
CA THR A 34 -1.29 10.13 0.04
C THR A 34 -2.45 9.18 -0.30
N SER A 35 -3.37 9.61 -1.15
CA SER A 35 -4.52 8.78 -1.53
C SER A 35 -4.12 7.52 -2.31
N ALA A 36 -3.12 7.61 -3.19
CA ALA A 36 -2.59 6.45 -3.88
C ALA A 36 -1.97 5.44 -2.90
N ARG A 37 -1.18 5.91 -1.92
CA ARG A 37 -0.57 5.04 -0.91
C ARG A 37 -1.61 4.40 -0.01
N GLY A 38 -2.61 5.16 0.45
CA GLY A 38 -3.73 4.63 1.22
C GLY A 38 -4.46 3.51 0.49
N ARG A 39 -4.79 3.70 -0.80
CA ARG A 39 -5.41 2.66 -1.64
C ARG A 39 -4.50 1.44 -1.83
N ALA A 40 -3.19 1.63 -2.01
CA ALA A 40 -2.24 0.52 -2.13
C ALA A 40 -2.23 -0.36 -0.86
N ARG A 41 -2.22 0.25 0.33
CA ARG A 41 -2.32 -0.46 1.61
C ARG A 41 -3.64 -1.22 1.74
N LEU A 42 -4.75 -0.61 1.34
CA LEU A 42 -6.06 -1.28 1.36
C LEU A 42 -6.13 -2.47 0.37
N ARG A 43 -5.47 -2.40 -0.78
CA ARG A 43 -5.32 -3.56 -1.69
C ARG A 43 -4.49 -4.68 -1.05
N ALA A 44 -3.40 -4.33 -0.38
CA ALA A 44 -2.57 -5.30 0.31
C ALA A 44 -3.34 -6.03 1.43
N LEU A 45 -4.32 -5.37 2.06
CA LEU A 45 -5.26 -5.98 3.02
C LEU A 45 -6.46 -6.72 2.36
N GLY A 46 -6.55 -6.73 1.02
CA GLY A 46 -7.69 -7.29 0.30
C GLY A 46 -9.02 -6.51 0.45
N GLN A 47 -8.98 -5.26 0.91
CA GLN A 47 -10.16 -4.40 1.10
C GLN A 47 -10.52 -3.57 -0.15
N LEU A 48 -9.62 -3.51 -1.13
CA LEU A 48 -9.83 -2.91 -2.44
C LEU A 48 -9.26 -3.84 -3.51
N ASP A 49 -9.89 -3.83 -4.68
CA ASP A 49 -9.44 -4.55 -5.89
C ASP A 49 -8.48 -3.66 -6.72
#